data_AF-A0A0L0HCS8-F1
#
_entry.id   AF-A0A0L0HCS8-F1
#
_cell.length_a   1.000
_cell.length_b   1.000
_cell.length_c   1.000
_cell.angle_alpha   90.00
_cell.angle_beta   90.00
_cell.angle_gamma   90.00
#
_symmetry.space_group_name_H-M   'P 1'
#
loop_
_entity.id
_entity.type
_entity.pdbx_description
1 polymer ?
#
loop_
_entity_poly.entity_id
_entity_poly.type
_entity_poly.pdbx_seq_one_letter_code
_entity_poly.pdbx_strand_id
1 'polypeptide(L)'
;MQQHILLILPFLALALAQTACPTTPTDPNCASFRLSDSDATSLVDTLCHQMSGMPGCTLQQQCASGKVPQQYCSPMSLYADICASDMPSMGSCKTFVNMCGNSTTMASTVNAQCKEPTSAALPSIPTSKIATQNIRSICTEMSMPGCEQCSIPSDTAGYAQCDLLGTYSLLCKAMPDMRQCADWKQMCAATPGLSLCSTSSDGGNNDPPVMKMFFHTGIVDYVLFEKWVPRTSAQYAGTWFAVFFLGIFYEAWQAFIATYEAKRLYGRSSSGFPSSSKSELVLSAIDESRSERVKRALVRGVAKFVTVTGAYALMLVAMTFNVGLFFAVVTGLAVGAAIFSEWTRAAVQAAVLGEASGEELCC
;
A
#
# COMPACT_ATOMS: atom_id res chain seq x y z
N MET A 1 -71.29 -19.30 -28.11
CA MET A 1 -69.84 -19.29 -27.85
C MET A 1 -69.24 -17.92 -28.19
N GLN A 2 -69.69 -16.84 -27.53
CA GLN A 2 -69.32 -15.46 -27.91
C GLN A 2 -69.09 -14.58 -26.66
N GLN A 3 -68.61 -15.18 -25.57
CA GLN A 3 -68.51 -14.53 -24.26
C GLN A 3 -67.10 -14.56 -23.64
N HIS A 4 -66.11 -15.18 -24.31
CA HIS A 4 -64.73 -15.28 -23.81
C HIS A 4 -63.74 -14.29 -24.45
N ILE A 5 -64.15 -13.50 -25.45
CA ILE A 5 -63.24 -12.58 -26.17
C ILE A 5 -63.12 -11.21 -25.48
N LEU A 6 -64.09 -10.82 -24.64
CA LEU A 6 -64.11 -9.48 -24.00
C LEU A 6 -63.30 -9.36 -22.70
N LEU A 7 -62.79 -10.46 -22.13
CA LEU A 7 -62.00 -10.44 -20.89
C LEU A 7 -60.48 -10.37 -21.12
N ILE A 8 -60.00 -10.46 -22.36
CA ILE A 8 -58.56 -10.45 -22.70
C ILE A 8 -58.07 -9.02 -23.01
N LEU A 9 -58.97 -8.12 -23.43
CA LEU A 9 -58.66 -6.73 -23.78
C LEU A 9 -58.11 -5.86 -22.62
N PRO A 10 -58.59 -5.93 -21.36
CA PRO A 10 -58.00 -5.13 -20.29
C PRO A 10 -56.64 -5.68 -19.82
N PHE A 11 -56.40 -6.99 -19.97
CA PHE A 11 -55.10 -7.60 -19.67
C PHE A 11 -54.04 -7.26 -20.71
N LEU A 12 -54.42 -7.14 -21.99
CA LEU A 12 -53.50 -6.74 -23.05
C LEU A 12 -53.10 -5.25 -22.96
N ALA A 13 -54.00 -4.39 -22.49
CA ALA A 13 -53.71 -2.97 -22.25
C ALA A 13 -52.77 -2.74 -21.05
N LEU A 14 -52.89 -3.54 -19.98
CA LEU A 14 -51.94 -3.51 -18.86
C LEU A 14 -50.54 -3.96 -19.26
N ALA A 15 -50.43 -4.96 -20.14
CA ALA A 15 -49.15 -5.47 -20.64
C ALA A 15 -48.43 -4.46 -21.55
N LEU A 16 -49.16 -3.70 -22.37
CA LEU A 16 -48.59 -2.66 -23.23
C LEU A 16 -48.16 -1.41 -22.43
N ALA A 17 -48.83 -1.11 -21.31
CA ALA A 17 -48.48 0.02 -20.45
C ALA A 17 -47.14 -0.16 -19.71
N GLN A 18 -46.74 -1.40 -19.41
CA GLN A 18 -45.46 -1.69 -18.76
C GLN A 18 -44.26 -1.35 -19.65
N THR A 19 -44.38 -1.42 -20.98
CA THR A 19 -43.26 -1.16 -21.89
C THR A 19 -42.92 0.33 -22.11
N ALA A 20 -43.77 1.28 -21.66
CA ALA A 20 -43.65 2.69 -22.02
C ALA A 20 -42.95 3.57 -20.97
N CYS A 21 -42.72 3.10 -19.74
CA CYS A 21 -42.15 3.94 -18.69
C CYS A 21 -40.74 4.51 -18.95
N PRO A 22 -39.82 3.78 -19.61
CA PRO A 22 -38.53 4.34 -20.01
C PRO A 22 -38.65 5.52 -20.98
N THR A 23 -39.77 5.62 -21.70
CA THR A 23 -40.02 6.65 -22.73
C THR A 23 -40.95 7.77 -22.29
N THR A 24 -41.85 7.53 -21.31
CA THR A 24 -42.82 8.50 -20.79
C THR A 24 -42.89 8.46 -19.26
N PRO A 25 -41.98 9.16 -18.56
CA PRO A 25 -41.79 9.02 -17.11
C PRO A 25 -42.84 9.74 -16.24
N THR A 26 -43.68 10.59 -16.82
CA THR A 26 -44.74 11.36 -16.14
C THR A 26 -46.08 10.63 -16.05
N ASP A 27 -46.21 9.43 -16.63
CA ASP A 27 -47.46 8.67 -16.60
C ASP A 27 -47.66 8.02 -15.21
N PRO A 28 -48.84 8.15 -14.56
CA PRO A 28 -49.14 7.50 -13.29
C PRO A 28 -49.00 5.97 -13.32
N ASN A 29 -49.07 5.34 -14.50
CA ASN A 29 -48.84 3.91 -14.66
C ASN A 29 -47.37 3.49 -14.42
N CYS A 30 -46.44 4.44 -14.33
CA CYS A 30 -45.03 4.17 -13.98
C CYS A 30 -44.76 3.98 -12.49
N ALA A 31 -45.76 4.20 -11.63
CA ALA A 31 -45.66 3.90 -10.21
C ALA A 31 -45.42 2.40 -9.94
N SER A 32 -46.02 1.52 -10.76
CA SER A 32 -45.99 0.07 -10.61
C SER A 32 -45.02 -0.65 -11.56
N PHE A 33 -44.33 0.08 -12.44
CA PHE A 33 -43.36 -0.51 -13.36
C PHE A 33 -42.13 -1.01 -12.58
N ARG A 34 -41.76 -2.28 -12.79
CA ARG A 34 -40.55 -2.87 -12.24
C ARG A 34 -39.65 -3.36 -13.37
N LEU A 35 -38.41 -2.90 -13.36
CA LEU A 35 -37.34 -3.47 -14.17
C LEU A 35 -36.97 -4.83 -13.58
N SER A 36 -36.88 -5.86 -14.43
CA SER A 36 -36.48 -7.18 -13.98
C SER A 36 -35.01 -7.21 -13.58
N ASP A 37 -34.65 -8.05 -12.61
CA ASP A 37 -33.26 -8.18 -12.16
C ASP A 37 -32.33 -8.67 -13.28
N SER A 38 -32.84 -9.48 -14.22
CA SER A 38 -32.09 -9.93 -15.40
C SER A 38 -31.79 -8.78 -16.37
N ASP A 39 -32.77 -7.92 -16.62
CA ASP A 39 -32.58 -6.76 -17.50
C ASP A 39 -31.61 -5.77 -16.87
N ALA A 40 -31.78 -5.48 -15.57
CA ALA A 40 -30.88 -4.62 -14.80
C ALA A 40 -29.44 -5.15 -14.83
N THR A 41 -29.24 -6.46 -14.63
CA THR A 41 -27.91 -7.09 -14.70
C THR A 41 -27.31 -6.95 -16.11
N SER A 42 -28.08 -7.21 -17.17
CA SER A 42 -27.59 -7.08 -18.54
C SER A 42 -27.19 -5.64 -18.91
N LEU A 43 -27.90 -4.65 -18.36
CA LEU A 43 -27.58 -3.24 -18.54
C LEU A 43 -26.29 -2.89 -17.80
N VAL A 44 -26.15 -3.30 -16.54
CA VAL A 44 -24.91 -3.13 -15.78
C VAL A 44 -23.73 -3.79 -16.49
N ASP A 45 -23.87 -5.03 -16.95
CA ASP A 45 -22.83 -5.74 -17.69
C ASP A 45 -22.43 -5.01 -18.98
N THR A 46 -23.41 -4.47 -19.72
CA THR A 46 -23.15 -3.68 -20.92
C THR A 46 -22.38 -2.40 -20.59
N LEU A 47 -22.75 -1.69 -19.52
CA LEU A 47 -22.04 -0.52 -19.05
C LEU A 47 -20.61 -0.86 -18.62
N CYS A 48 -20.42 -1.96 -17.89
CA CYS A 48 -19.12 -2.40 -17.41
C CYS A 48 -18.23 -2.95 -18.54
N HIS A 49 -18.81 -3.48 -19.61
CA HIS A 49 -18.05 -3.82 -20.82
C HIS A 49 -17.56 -2.58 -21.58
N GLN A 50 -18.34 -1.51 -21.62
CA GLN A 50 -17.96 -0.25 -22.27
C GLN A 50 -16.96 0.56 -21.44
N MET A 51 -17.16 0.58 -20.12
CA MET A 51 -16.35 1.34 -19.16
C MET A 51 -16.10 0.50 -17.90
N SER A 52 -15.13 -0.41 -17.99
CA SER A 52 -14.83 -1.38 -16.92
C SER A 52 -14.31 -0.77 -15.63
N GLY A 53 -13.84 0.48 -15.66
CA GLY A 53 -13.19 1.13 -14.53
C GLY A 53 -14.12 1.89 -13.59
N MET A 54 -15.43 1.93 -13.87
CA MET A 54 -16.36 2.70 -13.05
C MET A 54 -16.53 2.10 -11.64
N PRO A 55 -16.71 2.92 -10.59
CA PRO A 55 -16.91 2.46 -9.22
C PRO A 55 -18.00 1.38 -9.05
N GLY A 56 -19.12 1.53 -9.76
CA GLY A 56 -20.20 0.53 -9.72
C GLY A 56 -19.82 -0.83 -10.34
N CYS A 57 -18.93 -0.86 -11.33
CA CYS A 57 -18.41 -2.10 -11.93
C CYS A 57 -17.46 -2.83 -10.97
N THR A 58 -16.64 -2.08 -10.23
CA THR A 58 -15.84 -2.64 -9.14
C THR A 58 -16.74 -3.24 -8.08
N LEU A 59 -17.81 -2.53 -7.66
CA LEU A 59 -18.77 -3.04 -6.69
C LEU A 59 -19.44 -4.32 -7.15
N GLN A 60 -19.82 -4.43 -8.43
CA GLN A 60 -20.37 -5.66 -9.00
C GLN A 60 -19.42 -6.86 -8.80
N GLN A 61 -18.12 -6.68 -9.06
CA GLN A 61 -17.12 -7.73 -8.85
C GLN A 61 -16.91 -8.07 -7.36
N GLN A 62 -16.93 -7.07 -6.48
CA GLN A 62 -16.78 -7.28 -5.04
C GLN A 62 -18.02 -7.94 -4.41
N CYS A 63 -19.21 -7.67 -4.96
CA CYS A 63 -20.46 -8.34 -4.59
C CYS A 63 -20.43 -9.84 -4.91
N ALA A 64 -19.92 -10.22 -6.10
CA ALA A 64 -19.71 -11.62 -6.45
C ALA A 64 -18.73 -12.34 -5.49
N SER A 65 -17.82 -11.57 -4.87
CA SER A 65 -16.85 -12.06 -3.90
C SER A 65 -17.37 -12.06 -2.44
N GLY A 66 -18.61 -11.62 -2.20
CA GLY A 66 -19.19 -11.52 -0.86
C GLY A 66 -18.55 -10.44 0.04
N LYS A 67 -17.89 -9.44 -0.56
CA LYS A 67 -17.10 -8.43 0.16
C LYS A 67 -17.79 -7.07 0.33
N VAL A 68 -19.06 -7.00 -0.05
CA VAL A 68 -19.94 -5.83 0.03
C VAL A 68 -21.22 -6.28 0.76
N PRO A 69 -21.83 -5.45 1.63
CA PRO A 69 -23.10 -5.79 2.27
C PRO A 69 -24.18 -6.13 1.24
N GLN A 70 -24.91 -7.22 1.47
CA GLN A 70 -25.90 -7.77 0.53
C GLN A 70 -26.97 -6.76 0.06
N GLN A 71 -27.30 -5.77 0.89
CA GLN A 71 -28.26 -4.73 0.56
C GLN A 71 -27.86 -3.86 -0.64
N TYR A 72 -26.54 -3.69 -0.89
CA TYR A 72 -26.01 -2.91 -2.00
C TYR A 72 -25.56 -3.77 -3.19
N CYS A 73 -25.79 -5.09 -3.12
CA CYS A 73 -25.41 -6.04 -4.16
C CYS A 73 -26.56 -6.42 -5.09
N SER A 74 -27.71 -5.76 -4.95
CA SER A 74 -28.79 -5.98 -5.92
C SER A 74 -28.42 -5.37 -7.28
N PRO A 75 -28.87 -5.94 -8.41
CA PRO A 75 -28.64 -5.38 -9.73
C PRO A 75 -29.13 -3.93 -9.86
N MET A 76 -30.24 -3.60 -9.17
CA MET A 76 -30.78 -2.24 -9.16
C MET A 76 -29.94 -1.26 -8.34
N SER A 77 -29.37 -1.69 -7.22
CA SER A 77 -28.41 -0.88 -6.44
C SER A 77 -27.17 -0.56 -7.26
N LEU A 78 -26.59 -1.58 -7.90
CA LEU A 78 -25.41 -1.42 -8.76
C LEU A 78 -25.70 -0.51 -9.96
N TYR A 79 -26.91 -0.62 -10.53
CA TYR A 79 -27.33 0.27 -11.61
C TYR A 79 -27.53 1.71 -11.11
N ALA A 80 -28.03 1.89 -9.89
CA ALA A 80 -28.12 3.19 -9.23
C ALA A 80 -26.73 3.79 -8.93
N ASP A 81 -25.75 2.97 -8.52
CA ASP A 81 -24.38 3.42 -8.29
C ASP A 81 -23.76 4.04 -9.55
N ILE A 82 -23.98 3.41 -10.71
CA ILE A 82 -23.44 3.88 -11.98
C ILE A 82 -24.26 5.07 -12.52
N CYS A 83 -25.59 4.98 -12.51
CA CYS A 83 -26.45 5.90 -13.24
C CYS A 83 -27.05 7.03 -12.39
N ALA A 84 -27.24 6.82 -11.08
CA ALA A 84 -27.71 7.89 -10.19
C ALA A 84 -26.56 8.74 -9.66
N SER A 85 -25.46 8.08 -9.27
CA SER A 85 -24.35 8.71 -8.55
C SER A 85 -23.19 9.14 -9.45
N ASP A 86 -22.81 8.34 -10.46
CA ASP A 86 -21.60 8.59 -11.27
C ASP A 86 -21.87 9.32 -12.60
N MET A 87 -22.53 8.67 -13.56
CA MET A 87 -22.72 9.20 -14.93
C MET A 87 -24.18 9.14 -15.41
N PRO A 88 -25.06 10.05 -14.94
CA PRO A 88 -26.48 10.05 -15.32
C PRO A 88 -26.73 10.35 -16.81
N SER A 89 -25.80 11.01 -17.49
CA SER A 89 -25.97 11.43 -18.89
C SER A 89 -25.62 10.34 -19.93
N MET A 90 -25.17 9.16 -19.49
CA MET A 90 -24.83 8.05 -20.38
C MET A 90 -26.07 7.51 -21.08
N GLY A 91 -25.93 7.11 -22.36
CA GLY A 91 -27.03 6.57 -23.15
C GLY A 91 -27.72 5.38 -22.48
N SER A 92 -26.92 4.46 -21.93
CA SER A 92 -27.38 3.26 -21.21
C SER A 92 -27.95 3.55 -19.81
N CYS A 93 -27.80 4.78 -19.29
CA CYS A 93 -28.36 5.22 -18.02
C CYS A 93 -29.71 5.95 -18.17
N LYS A 94 -30.13 6.29 -19.40
CA LYS A 94 -31.38 7.01 -19.66
C LYS A 94 -32.60 6.26 -19.11
N THR A 95 -32.63 4.93 -19.24
CA THR A 95 -33.70 4.08 -18.68
C THR A 95 -33.83 4.29 -17.18
N PHE A 96 -32.71 4.18 -16.45
CA PHE A 96 -32.69 4.43 -15.01
C PHE A 96 -33.10 5.85 -14.66
N VAL A 97 -32.49 6.86 -15.29
CA VAL A 97 -32.73 8.27 -14.94
C VAL A 97 -34.17 8.69 -15.25
N ASN A 98 -34.79 8.15 -16.30
CA ASN A 98 -36.19 8.41 -16.60
C ASN A 98 -37.11 7.78 -15.55
N MET A 99 -36.78 6.59 -15.03
CA MET A 99 -37.60 5.90 -14.03
C MET A 99 -37.39 6.41 -12.60
N CYS A 100 -36.13 6.54 -12.22
CA CYS A 100 -35.63 6.72 -10.86
C CYS A 100 -34.91 8.06 -10.66
N GLY A 101 -34.72 8.89 -11.67
CA GLY A 101 -33.98 10.15 -11.52
C GLY A 101 -32.48 9.95 -11.25
N ASN A 102 -31.81 11.01 -10.83
CA ASN A 102 -30.42 11.00 -10.38
C ASN A 102 -30.36 10.98 -8.85
N SER A 103 -29.16 10.99 -8.24
CA SER A 103 -29.02 10.91 -6.78
C SER A 103 -29.80 11.98 -6.00
N THR A 104 -30.07 13.16 -6.58
CA THR A 104 -30.82 14.23 -5.92
C THR A 104 -32.34 14.14 -6.15
N THR A 105 -32.78 13.55 -7.26
CA THR A 105 -34.20 13.40 -7.61
C THR A 105 -34.77 12.01 -7.33
N MET A 106 -33.94 11.06 -6.91
CA MET A 106 -34.35 9.67 -6.67
C MET A 106 -35.43 9.54 -5.59
N ALA A 107 -35.31 10.31 -4.50
CA ALA A 107 -36.28 10.29 -3.40
C ALA A 107 -37.68 10.80 -3.80
N SER A 108 -37.77 11.65 -4.83
CA SER A 108 -39.03 12.27 -5.29
C SER A 108 -39.68 11.54 -6.46
N THR A 109 -39.14 10.40 -6.89
CA THR A 109 -39.69 9.63 -8.01
C THR A 109 -41.03 8.97 -7.68
N VAL A 110 -41.83 8.72 -8.73
CA VAL A 110 -43.15 8.10 -8.61
C VAL A 110 -43.03 6.58 -8.54
N ASN A 111 -41.97 6.01 -9.12
CA ASN A 111 -41.76 4.56 -9.20
C ASN A 111 -41.43 3.96 -7.82
N ALA A 112 -42.17 2.93 -7.42
CA ALA A 112 -42.00 2.27 -6.13
C ALA A 112 -40.66 1.50 -6.01
N GLN A 113 -40.16 0.91 -7.10
CA GLN A 113 -38.91 0.14 -7.12
C GLN A 113 -37.71 1.00 -6.74
N CYS A 114 -37.68 2.26 -7.17
CA CYS A 114 -36.59 3.20 -6.89
C CYS A 114 -36.53 3.62 -5.41
N LYS A 115 -37.61 3.41 -4.65
CA LYS A 115 -37.69 3.73 -3.21
C LYS A 115 -37.35 2.55 -2.32
N GLU A 116 -37.17 1.36 -2.90
CA GLU A 116 -36.80 0.18 -2.14
C GLU A 116 -35.36 0.29 -1.64
N PRO A 117 -35.07 -0.18 -0.41
CA PRO A 117 -33.72 -0.14 0.14
C PRO A 117 -32.72 -0.96 -0.69
N THR A 118 -33.19 -1.99 -1.39
CA THR A 118 -32.39 -2.79 -2.32
C THR A 118 -32.04 -2.05 -3.60
N SER A 119 -32.71 -0.96 -3.95
CA SER A 119 -32.43 -0.17 -5.15
C SER A 119 -31.60 1.08 -4.86
N ALA A 120 -31.32 1.36 -3.58
CA ALA A 120 -30.58 2.54 -3.18
C ALA A 120 -29.10 2.41 -3.54
N ALA A 121 -28.54 3.44 -4.17
CA ALA A 121 -27.10 3.53 -4.40
C ALA A 121 -26.32 3.52 -3.07
N LEU A 122 -25.08 3.04 -3.14
CA LEU A 122 -24.10 3.10 -2.07
C LEU A 122 -23.93 4.58 -1.63
N PRO A 123 -24.12 4.87 -0.33
CA PRO A 123 -24.01 6.23 0.18
C PRO A 123 -22.61 6.82 -0.06
N SER A 124 -22.57 8.05 -0.56
CA SER A 124 -21.33 8.83 -0.77
C SER A 124 -20.28 8.13 -1.64
N ILE A 125 -20.68 7.27 -2.58
CA ILE A 125 -19.74 6.70 -3.56
C ILE A 125 -19.09 7.82 -4.39
N PRO A 126 -17.75 7.86 -4.51
CA PRO A 126 -17.09 8.86 -5.35
C PRO A 126 -17.39 8.58 -6.81
N THR A 127 -17.58 9.64 -7.60
CA THR A 127 -17.76 9.51 -9.06
C THR A 127 -16.44 9.09 -9.72
N SER A 128 -16.51 8.46 -10.90
CA SER A 128 -15.35 8.11 -11.72
C SER A 128 -14.43 9.31 -11.95
N LYS A 129 -15.00 10.51 -12.13
CA LYS A 129 -14.24 11.76 -12.31
C LYS A 129 -13.46 12.14 -11.05
N ILE A 130 -14.12 12.13 -9.89
CA ILE A 130 -13.50 12.47 -8.61
C ILE A 130 -12.44 11.44 -8.24
N ALA A 131 -12.75 10.15 -8.38
CA ALA A 131 -11.80 9.06 -8.13
C ALA A 131 -10.55 9.18 -9.03
N THR A 132 -10.73 9.44 -10.34
CA THR A 132 -9.61 9.64 -11.28
C THR A 132 -8.73 10.82 -10.84
N GLN A 133 -9.33 11.96 -10.46
CA GLN A 133 -8.60 13.14 -10.00
C GLN A 133 -7.83 12.88 -8.69
N ASN A 134 -8.46 12.21 -7.72
CA ASN A 134 -7.85 11.90 -6.43
C ASN A 134 -6.70 10.88 -6.57
N ILE A 135 -6.90 9.79 -7.33
CA ILE A 135 -5.85 8.80 -7.63
C ILE A 135 -4.65 9.50 -8.25
N ARG A 136 -4.89 10.33 -9.28
CA ARG A 136 -3.81 11.04 -9.93
C ARG A 136 -3.08 11.97 -8.97
N SER A 137 -3.82 12.79 -8.21
CA SER A 137 -3.21 13.72 -7.27
C SER A 137 -2.29 13.00 -6.29
N ILE A 138 -2.74 11.87 -5.73
CA ILE A 138 -1.92 11.03 -4.85
C ILE A 138 -0.67 10.55 -5.59
N CYS A 139 -0.84 9.90 -6.75
CA CYS A 139 0.27 9.30 -7.49
C CYS A 139 1.27 10.31 -8.08
N THR A 140 0.85 11.56 -8.29
CA THR A 140 1.75 12.66 -8.72
C THR A 140 2.49 13.31 -7.56
N GLU A 141 1.86 13.41 -6.39
CA GLU A 141 2.52 13.97 -5.20
C GLU A 141 3.51 12.94 -4.60
N MET A 142 3.17 11.66 -4.65
CA MET A 142 4.00 10.58 -4.11
C MET A 142 3.73 9.23 -4.78
N SER A 143 4.81 8.54 -5.16
CA SER A 143 4.72 7.20 -5.74
C SER A 143 4.48 6.17 -4.64
N MET A 144 3.30 5.55 -4.66
CA MET A 144 2.90 4.48 -3.75
C MET A 144 2.56 3.18 -4.50
N PRO A 145 2.67 2.02 -3.85
CA PRO A 145 2.10 0.78 -4.36
C PRO A 145 0.60 0.96 -4.64
N GLY A 146 0.17 0.57 -5.83
CA GLY A 146 -1.18 0.81 -6.36
C GLY A 146 -1.22 1.83 -7.50
N CYS A 147 -0.28 2.77 -7.56
CA CYS A 147 -0.22 3.76 -8.66
C CYS A 147 0.09 3.10 -10.02
N GLU A 148 0.77 1.96 -10.02
CA GLU A 148 1.02 1.15 -11.20
C GLU A 148 -0.25 0.47 -11.77
N GLN A 149 -1.29 0.29 -10.94
CA GLN A 149 -2.56 -0.31 -11.36
C GLN A 149 -3.42 0.65 -12.18
N CYS A 150 -3.17 1.96 -12.04
CA CYS A 150 -3.90 2.99 -12.77
C CYS A 150 -3.00 4.15 -13.20
N SER A 151 -2.56 4.13 -14.46
CA SER A 151 -1.77 5.23 -15.05
C SER A 151 -2.69 6.25 -15.73
N ILE A 152 -2.70 7.49 -15.22
CA ILE A 152 -3.54 8.58 -15.73
C ILE A 152 -2.65 9.64 -16.41
N PRO A 153 -2.67 9.77 -17.75
CA PRO A 153 -1.70 10.58 -18.49
C PRO A 153 -2.01 12.09 -18.54
N SER A 154 -3.24 12.55 -18.27
CA SER A 154 -3.62 13.98 -18.45
C SER A 154 -4.60 14.52 -17.42
N ASP A 155 -4.51 15.83 -17.10
CA ASP A 155 -5.21 16.42 -15.91
C ASP A 155 -6.70 16.62 -16.19
N THR A 156 -7.01 16.56 -17.47
CA THR A 156 -8.34 16.65 -18.05
C THR A 156 -8.96 15.27 -18.29
N ALA A 157 -8.24 14.17 -18.00
CA ALA A 157 -8.80 12.84 -18.11
C ALA A 157 -9.95 12.70 -17.10
N GLY A 158 -11.19 12.68 -17.61
CA GLY A 158 -12.38 12.46 -16.79
C GLY A 158 -12.60 10.99 -16.41
N TYR A 159 -11.80 10.08 -16.96
CA TYR A 159 -11.90 8.64 -16.78
C TYR A 159 -10.58 7.97 -17.15
N ALA A 160 -10.26 6.86 -16.48
CA ALA A 160 -9.14 5.99 -16.81
C ALA A 160 -9.61 4.53 -16.90
N GLN A 161 -9.03 3.77 -17.83
CA GLN A 161 -9.32 2.34 -18.01
C GLN A 161 -8.57 1.50 -16.96
N CYS A 162 -8.97 1.63 -15.70
CA CYS A 162 -8.41 0.92 -14.56
C CYS A 162 -9.50 0.74 -13.50
N ASP A 163 -9.33 -0.15 -12.53
CA ASP A 163 -10.25 -0.25 -11.39
C ASP A 163 -10.12 1.01 -10.51
N LEU A 164 -10.95 2.04 -10.77
CA LEU A 164 -10.86 3.33 -10.08
C LEU A 164 -11.14 3.18 -8.60
N LEU A 165 -12.26 2.54 -8.23
CA LEU A 165 -12.64 2.43 -6.82
C LEU A 165 -11.70 1.51 -6.04
N GLY A 166 -11.24 0.41 -6.65
CA GLY A 166 -10.28 -0.50 -6.04
C GLY A 166 -8.92 0.15 -5.84
N THR A 167 -8.38 0.81 -6.87
CA THR A 167 -7.09 1.52 -6.78
C THR A 167 -7.17 2.66 -5.77
N TYR A 168 -8.23 3.47 -5.81
CA TYR A 168 -8.43 4.57 -4.87
C TYR A 168 -8.54 4.07 -3.42
N SER A 169 -9.28 2.98 -3.21
CA SER A 169 -9.38 2.35 -1.88
C SER A 169 -8.05 1.79 -1.40
N LEU A 170 -7.25 1.19 -2.30
CA LEU A 170 -5.91 0.67 -1.98
C LEU A 170 -4.98 1.79 -1.50
N LEU A 171 -4.95 2.92 -2.23
CA LEU A 171 -4.15 4.09 -1.88
C LEU A 171 -4.60 4.70 -0.53
N CYS A 172 -5.90 4.87 -0.35
CA CYS A 172 -6.44 5.44 0.88
C CYS A 172 -6.35 4.51 2.09
N LYS A 173 -6.31 3.19 1.89
CA LYS A 173 -5.99 2.24 2.97
C LYS A 173 -4.55 2.39 3.42
N ALA A 174 -3.60 2.56 2.50
CA ALA A 174 -2.19 2.70 2.85
C ALA A 174 -1.91 3.98 3.65
N MET A 175 -2.60 5.09 3.32
CA MET A 175 -2.55 6.34 4.07
C MET A 175 -3.92 7.01 4.15
N PRO A 176 -4.72 6.74 5.19
CA PRO A 176 -6.08 7.25 5.28
C PRO A 176 -6.16 8.76 5.54
N ASP A 177 -5.11 9.36 6.12
CA ASP A 177 -5.14 10.75 6.59
C ASP A 177 -4.79 11.80 5.52
N MET A 178 -4.75 11.39 4.25
CA MET A 178 -4.61 12.30 3.12
C MET A 178 -5.88 13.11 2.85
N ARG A 179 -5.70 14.37 2.42
CA ARG A 179 -6.80 15.23 1.96
C ARG A 179 -7.57 14.62 0.79
N GLN A 180 -6.87 13.92 -0.11
CA GLN A 180 -7.44 13.25 -1.27
C GLN A 180 -8.33 12.06 -0.91
N CYS A 181 -8.27 11.56 0.34
CA CYS A 181 -9.04 10.41 0.82
C CYS A 181 -10.32 10.80 1.57
N ALA A 182 -10.73 12.07 1.52
CA ALA A 182 -11.93 12.56 2.20
C ALA A 182 -13.21 11.88 1.69
N ASP A 183 -13.37 11.75 0.36
CA ASP A 183 -14.56 11.11 -0.24
C ASP A 183 -14.63 9.62 0.10
N TRP A 184 -13.49 8.93 0.03
CA TRP A 184 -13.37 7.53 0.49
C TRP A 184 -13.76 7.40 1.96
N LYS A 185 -13.26 8.29 2.85
CA LYS A 185 -13.65 8.29 4.27
C LYS A 185 -15.16 8.48 4.48
N GLN A 186 -15.81 9.35 3.69
CA GLN A 186 -17.25 9.56 3.78
C GLN A 186 -18.04 8.32 3.36
N MET A 187 -17.68 7.70 2.23
CA MET A 187 -18.26 6.43 1.77
C MET A 187 -18.12 5.34 2.85
N CYS A 188 -16.94 5.25 3.45
CA CYS A 188 -16.63 4.27 4.49
C CYS A 188 -17.36 4.51 5.81
N ALA A 189 -17.54 5.76 6.20
CA ALA A 189 -18.32 6.12 7.38
C ALA A 189 -19.81 5.83 7.19
N ALA A 190 -20.32 6.03 5.97
CA ALA A 190 -21.72 5.81 5.64
C ALA A 190 -22.06 4.31 5.42
N THR A 191 -21.06 3.48 5.09
CA THR A 191 -21.24 2.05 4.80
C THR A 191 -20.31 1.17 5.67
N PRO A 192 -20.67 0.91 6.94
CA PRO A 192 -19.90 0.00 7.78
C PRO A 192 -19.95 -1.44 7.21
N GLY A 193 -18.80 -2.12 7.20
CA GLY A 193 -18.68 -3.50 6.69
C GLY A 193 -18.26 -3.62 5.22
N LEU A 194 -18.02 -2.50 4.53
CA LEU A 194 -17.45 -2.53 3.18
C LEU A 194 -15.96 -2.89 3.23
N SER A 195 -15.55 -3.96 2.55
CA SER A 195 -14.14 -4.41 2.52
C SER A 195 -13.16 -3.40 1.93
N LEU A 196 -13.64 -2.53 1.03
CA LEU A 196 -12.88 -1.40 0.46
C LEU A 196 -12.49 -0.36 1.53
N CYS A 197 -13.15 -0.41 2.70
CA CYS A 197 -12.97 0.51 3.81
C CYS A 197 -12.20 -0.07 4.99
N SER A 198 -11.90 -1.37 4.98
CA SER A 198 -11.19 -2.02 6.08
C SER A 198 -9.74 -1.56 6.13
N THR A 199 -9.46 -0.58 6.99
CA THR A 199 -8.12 -0.21 7.48
C THR A 199 -7.73 -1.09 8.66
N SER A 200 -7.87 -2.40 8.49
CA SER A 200 -7.60 -3.33 9.58
C SER A 200 -6.10 -3.33 9.88
N SER A 201 -5.81 -2.98 11.13
CA SER A 201 -4.52 -3.23 11.80
C SER A 201 -4.15 -4.71 11.83
N ASP A 202 -5.10 -5.58 11.47
CA ASP A 202 -5.02 -7.04 11.35
C ASP A 202 -4.83 -7.53 9.91
N GLY A 203 -4.48 -6.64 8.98
CA GLY A 203 -4.02 -6.91 7.62
C GLY A 203 -4.48 -8.22 7.00
N GLY A 204 -5.59 -8.20 6.25
CA GLY A 204 -5.91 -9.30 5.33
C GLY A 204 -4.69 -9.63 4.47
N ASN A 205 -4.55 -10.88 4.02
CA ASN A 205 -3.30 -11.44 3.47
C ASN A 205 -2.63 -10.60 2.35
N ASN A 206 -3.34 -9.65 1.72
CA ASN A 206 -2.85 -8.80 0.63
C ASN A 206 -3.04 -7.28 0.84
N ASP A 207 -3.55 -6.81 1.98
CA ASP A 207 -3.73 -5.35 2.19
C ASP A 207 -2.38 -4.67 2.52
N PRO A 208 -2.10 -3.47 1.96
CA PRO A 208 -0.90 -2.73 2.28
C PRO A 208 -0.94 -2.26 3.75
N PRO A 209 0.17 -2.38 4.50
CA PRO A 209 0.35 -1.80 5.82
C PRO A 209 0.13 -0.28 5.82
N VAL A 210 -0.49 0.22 6.89
CA VAL A 210 -0.66 1.67 7.11
C VAL A 210 0.63 2.25 7.64
N MET A 211 1.27 3.16 6.88
CA MET A 211 2.49 3.84 7.34
C MET A 211 2.13 5.00 8.27
N LYS A 212 2.60 4.94 9.53
CA LYS A 212 2.36 5.99 10.54
C LYS A 212 3.68 6.69 10.87
N MET A 213 3.67 8.03 10.86
CA MET A 213 4.85 8.85 11.20
C MET A 213 4.92 9.23 12.69
N PHE A 214 4.46 8.34 13.57
CA PHE A 214 4.50 8.49 15.02
C PHE A 214 4.63 7.12 15.68
N PHE A 215 5.16 7.06 16.90
CA PHE A 215 5.34 5.78 17.59
C PHE A 215 4.03 5.00 17.74
N HIS A 216 4.02 3.78 17.22
CA HIS A 216 2.82 2.94 17.23
C HIS A 216 3.12 1.49 17.61
N THR A 217 2.09 0.79 18.08
CA THR A 217 2.12 -0.60 18.53
C THR A 217 1.51 -1.55 17.49
N GLY A 218 1.57 -1.16 16.21
CA GLY A 218 1.09 -2.01 15.12
C GLY A 218 1.91 -3.28 15.01
N ILE A 219 1.31 -4.36 14.48
CA ILE A 219 2.03 -5.61 14.20
C ILE A 219 2.35 -5.79 12.72
N VAL A 220 1.70 -5.02 11.84
CA VAL A 220 1.80 -5.11 10.38
C VAL A 220 2.56 -3.89 9.85
N ASP A 221 3.87 -4.04 9.63
CA ASP A 221 4.76 -3.00 9.09
C ASP A 221 5.77 -3.60 8.11
N TYR A 222 6.22 -2.82 7.14
CA TYR A 222 7.30 -3.21 6.25
C TYR A 222 8.65 -3.22 6.98
N VAL A 223 9.35 -4.35 6.94
CA VAL A 223 10.67 -4.51 7.56
C VAL A 223 11.74 -4.69 6.48
N LEU A 224 12.42 -3.59 6.15
CA LEU A 224 13.50 -3.47 5.15
C LEU A 224 13.09 -3.77 3.70
N PHE A 225 12.16 -4.70 3.46
CA PHE A 225 11.66 -5.12 2.15
C PHE A 225 10.13 -5.19 2.15
N GLU A 226 9.51 -4.93 0.99
CA GLU A 226 8.06 -5.04 0.78
C GLU A 226 7.51 -6.43 1.12
N LYS A 227 8.30 -7.49 0.86
CA LYS A 227 7.89 -8.88 1.12
C LYS A 227 7.99 -9.28 2.59
N TRP A 228 8.73 -8.53 3.40
CA TRP A 228 8.90 -8.85 4.81
C TRP A 228 7.94 -8.00 5.65
N VAL A 229 6.73 -8.53 5.81
CA VAL A 229 5.65 -7.92 6.60
C VAL A 229 5.11 -8.97 7.56
N PRO A 230 5.28 -8.82 8.89
CA PRO A 230 4.62 -9.68 9.85
C PRO A 230 3.12 -9.40 9.85
N ARG A 231 2.29 -10.41 9.59
CA ARG A 231 0.81 -10.29 9.68
C ARG A 231 0.22 -11.03 10.87
N THR A 232 1.00 -11.88 11.51
CA THR A 232 0.60 -12.64 12.70
C THR A 232 1.48 -12.29 13.89
N SER A 233 0.96 -12.45 15.10
CA SER A 233 1.73 -12.25 16.34
C SER A 233 3.00 -13.11 16.39
N ALA A 234 2.95 -14.34 15.87
CA ALA A 234 4.12 -15.23 15.78
C ALA A 234 5.16 -14.71 14.77
N GLN A 235 4.74 -14.24 13.60
CA GLN A 235 5.65 -13.61 12.62
C GLN A 235 6.26 -12.31 13.15
N TYR A 236 5.49 -11.53 13.91
CA TYR A 236 5.98 -10.32 14.56
C TYR A 236 7.05 -10.65 15.60
N ALA A 237 6.80 -11.64 16.47
CA ALA A 237 7.79 -12.11 17.43
C ALA A 237 9.07 -12.63 16.74
N GLY A 238 8.93 -13.40 15.65
CA GLY A 238 10.06 -13.84 14.83
C GLY A 238 10.87 -12.68 14.26
N THR A 239 10.20 -11.65 13.75
CA THR A 239 10.85 -10.44 13.24
C THR A 239 11.56 -9.65 14.34
N TRP A 240 10.97 -9.56 15.53
CA TRP A 240 11.61 -8.95 16.70
C TRP A 240 12.94 -9.62 17.03
N PHE A 241 12.97 -10.96 17.12
CA PHE A 241 14.21 -11.69 17.36
C PHE A 241 15.21 -11.54 16.22
N ALA A 242 14.77 -11.57 14.97
CA ALA A 242 15.64 -11.38 13.81
C ALA A 242 16.35 -10.01 13.86
N VAL A 243 15.61 -8.93 14.16
CA VAL A 243 16.15 -7.57 14.31
C VAL A 243 17.08 -7.46 15.52
N PHE A 244 16.71 -8.08 16.64
CA PHE A 244 17.55 -8.14 17.84
C PHE A 244 18.91 -8.79 17.55
N PHE A 245 18.92 -9.97 16.91
CA PHE A 245 20.15 -10.64 16.52
C PHE A 245 20.93 -9.89 15.44
N LEU A 246 20.25 -9.19 14.53
CA LEU A 246 20.90 -8.32 13.54
C LEU A 246 21.68 -7.18 14.23
N GLY A 247 21.14 -6.60 15.31
CA GLY A 247 21.84 -5.62 16.14
C GLY A 247 23.10 -6.20 16.79
N ILE A 248 23.01 -7.40 17.38
CA ILE A 248 24.17 -8.10 17.98
C ILE A 248 25.22 -8.42 16.90
N PHE A 249 24.79 -8.90 15.74
CA PHE A 249 25.68 -9.24 14.63
C PHE A 249 26.41 -8.00 14.09
N TYR A 250 25.73 -6.85 14.03
CA TYR A 250 26.35 -5.59 13.65
C TYR A 250 27.50 -5.19 14.60
N GLU A 251 27.30 -5.27 15.92
CA GLU A 251 28.36 -5.01 16.90
C GLU A 251 29.49 -6.05 16.83
N ALA A 252 29.15 -7.33 16.61
CA ALA A 252 30.14 -8.40 16.40
C ALA A 252 31.04 -8.11 15.19
N TRP A 253 30.43 -7.67 14.08
CA TRP A 253 31.14 -7.30 12.86
C TRP A 253 32.09 -6.11 13.07
N GLN A 254 31.65 -5.10 13.82
CA GLN A 254 32.48 -3.94 14.16
C GLN A 254 33.67 -4.33 15.04
N ALA A 255 33.44 -5.14 16.06
CA ALA A 255 34.51 -5.67 16.92
C ALA A 255 35.51 -6.53 16.13
N PHE A 256 35.03 -7.34 15.19
CA PHE A 256 35.88 -8.12 14.30
C PHE A 256 36.80 -7.25 13.44
N ILE A 257 36.27 -6.17 12.84
CA ILE A 257 37.09 -5.23 12.06
C ILE A 257 38.14 -4.56 12.94
N ALA A 258 37.74 -4.04 14.12
CA ALA A 258 38.65 -3.36 15.04
C ALA A 258 39.82 -4.26 15.47
N THR A 259 39.52 -5.51 15.84
CA THR A 259 40.54 -6.48 16.24
C THR A 259 41.44 -6.91 15.07
N TYR A 260 40.89 -7.05 13.86
CA TYR A 260 41.66 -7.36 12.66
C TYR A 260 42.64 -6.25 12.28
N GLU A 261 42.21 -4.99 12.40
CA GLU A 261 43.06 -3.83 12.15
C GLU A 261 44.15 -3.69 13.21
N ALA A 262 43.81 -3.84 14.49
CA ALA A 262 44.76 -3.79 15.59
C ALA A 262 45.85 -4.87 15.47
N LYS A 263 45.48 -6.13 15.16
CA LYS A 263 46.45 -7.22 14.95
C LYS A 263 47.40 -6.94 13.78
N ARG A 264 46.90 -6.31 12.70
CA ARG A 264 47.74 -5.96 11.54
C ARG A 264 48.71 -4.82 11.84
N LEU A 265 48.27 -3.80 12.59
CA LEU A 265 49.15 -2.71 13.01
C LEU A 265 50.26 -3.22 13.94
N TYR A 266 49.90 -4.08 14.91
CA TYR A 266 50.86 -4.71 15.82
C TYR A 266 51.87 -5.61 15.09
N GLY A 267 51.41 -6.45 14.14
CA GLY A 267 52.29 -7.34 13.38
C GLY A 267 53.37 -6.61 12.57
N ARG A 268 53.04 -5.42 12.03
CA ARG A 268 53.98 -4.58 11.27
C ARG A 268 55.07 -3.95 12.16
N SER A 269 54.79 -3.72 13.44
CA SER A 269 55.77 -3.18 14.40
C SER A 269 56.81 -4.22 14.83
N SER A 270 56.47 -5.52 14.81
CA SER A 270 57.39 -6.61 15.19
C SER A 270 58.36 -7.02 14.06
N SER A 271 58.03 -6.73 12.80
CA SER A 271 58.84 -7.05 11.63
C SER A 271 59.60 -5.82 11.13
N GLY A 272 60.61 -5.34 11.85
CA GLY A 272 61.44 -4.23 11.34
C GLY A 272 62.39 -3.51 12.28
N PHE A 273 63.27 -4.21 13.00
CA PHE A 273 64.58 -3.65 13.38
C PHE A 273 65.71 -4.55 12.82
N PRO A 274 66.09 -4.44 11.54
CA PRO A 274 67.46 -4.65 11.17
C PRO A 274 68.22 -3.36 11.47
N SER A 275 69.10 -3.41 12.45
CA SER A 275 70.12 -2.40 12.65
C SER A 275 71.05 -2.36 11.43
N SER A 276 70.77 -1.54 10.40
CA SER A 276 71.78 -0.98 9.48
C SER A 276 71.17 -0.07 8.39
N SER A 277 71.79 1.09 8.18
CA SER A 277 71.73 1.97 7.00
C SER A 277 70.38 2.58 6.55
N LYS A 278 70.25 3.90 6.82
CA LYS A 278 69.15 4.81 6.43
C LYS A 278 68.84 4.92 4.92
N SER A 279 69.60 4.26 4.05
CA SER A 279 69.43 4.33 2.59
C SER A 279 68.54 3.22 1.99
N GLU A 280 68.27 2.14 2.74
CA GLU A 280 67.48 0.99 2.25
C GLU A 280 66.01 1.01 2.72
N LEU A 281 65.71 1.83 3.74
CA LEU A 281 64.36 1.98 4.31
C LEU A 281 63.41 2.74 3.37
N VAL A 282 63.94 3.64 2.54
CA VAL A 282 63.15 4.40 1.55
C VAL A 282 62.76 3.52 0.35
N LEU A 283 63.56 2.50 0.02
CA LEU A 283 63.32 1.64 -1.14
C LEU A 283 62.40 0.44 -0.82
N SER A 284 62.47 -0.10 0.40
CA SER A 284 61.58 -1.17 0.88
C SER A 284 60.15 -0.67 1.20
N ALA A 285 59.97 0.63 1.43
CA ALA A 285 58.66 1.27 1.46
C ALA A 285 58.03 1.43 0.06
N ILE A 286 58.79 1.21 -1.02
CA ILE A 286 58.32 1.33 -2.41
C ILE A 286 58.01 -0.06 -3.02
N ASP A 287 58.68 -1.14 -2.57
CA ASP A 287 58.50 -2.50 -3.08
C ASP A 287 57.45 -3.33 -2.33
N GLU A 288 56.41 -2.66 -1.84
CA GLU A 288 55.20 -3.38 -1.51
C GLU A 288 54.39 -3.54 -2.79
N SER A 289 54.41 -4.76 -3.35
CA SER A 289 53.70 -5.14 -4.57
C SER A 289 52.37 -4.38 -4.67
N ARG A 290 52.22 -3.60 -5.75
CA ARG A 290 50.99 -2.84 -6.06
C ARG A 290 49.74 -3.70 -5.88
N SER A 291 49.84 -5.01 -6.13
CA SER A 291 48.78 -6.00 -5.90
C SER A 291 48.38 -6.13 -4.42
N GLU A 292 49.33 -6.21 -3.49
CA GLU A 292 49.07 -6.33 -2.05
C GLU A 292 48.49 -5.05 -1.44
N ARG A 293 48.95 -3.88 -1.90
CA ARG A 293 48.32 -2.59 -1.55
C ARG A 293 46.87 -2.52 -2.01
N VAL A 294 46.61 -2.91 -3.26
CA VAL A 294 45.25 -2.91 -3.83
C VAL A 294 44.35 -3.94 -3.14
N LYS A 295 44.81 -5.17 -2.89
CA LYS A 295 44.05 -6.19 -2.16
C LYS A 295 43.63 -5.70 -0.78
N ARG A 296 44.53 -5.04 -0.04
CA ARG A 296 44.21 -4.52 1.29
C ARG A 296 43.25 -3.34 1.24
N ALA A 297 43.44 -2.43 0.30
CA ALA A 297 42.50 -1.33 0.06
C ALA A 297 41.10 -1.90 -0.27
N LEU A 298 41.03 -2.95 -1.09
CA LEU A 298 39.80 -3.63 -1.44
C LEU A 298 39.15 -4.30 -0.22
N VAL A 299 39.89 -5.07 0.58
CA VAL A 299 39.38 -5.71 1.80
C VAL A 299 38.83 -4.68 2.79
N ARG A 300 39.54 -3.57 3.01
CA ARG A 300 39.06 -2.46 3.86
C ARG A 300 37.82 -1.80 3.26
N GLY A 301 37.80 -1.58 1.96
CA GLY A 301 36.65 -1.03 1.25
C GLY A 301 35.40 -1.90 1.39
N VAL A 302 35.52 -3.21 1.20
CA VAL A 302 34.42 -4.18 1.36
C VAL A 302 33.97 -4.25 2.82
N ALA A 303 34.89 -4.33 3.78
CA ALA A 303 34.54 -4.31 5.20
C ALA A 303 33.74 -3.06 5.56
N LYS A 304 34.18 -1.89 5.05
CA LYS A 304 33.47 -0.63 5.29
C LYS A 304 32.12 -0.57 4.60
N PHE A 305 31.99 -1.10 3.38
CA PHE A 305 30.72 -1.22 2.69
C PHE A 305 29.71 -2.01 3.53
N VAL A 306 30.08 -3.21 4.00
CA VAL A 306 29.21 -4.05 4.85
C VAL A 306 28.81 -3.35 6.14
N THR A 307 29.77 -2.71 6.81
CA THR A 307 29.50 -1.94 8.03
C THR A 307 28.47 -0.84 7.80
N VAL A 308 28.64 -0.04 6.74
CA VAL A 308 27.75 1.08 6.43
C VAL A 308 26.36 0.57 6.03
N THR A 309 26.27 -0.50 5.24
CA THR A 309 25.00 -1.14 4.89
C THR A 309 24.26 -1.63 6.14
N GLY A 310 24.95 -2.29 7.08
CA GLY A 310 24.34 -2.75 8.33
C GLY A 310 23.81 -1.60 9.20
N ALA A 311 24.58 -0.50 9.31
CA ALA A 311 24.17 0.68 10.04
C ALA A 311 22.90 1.32 9.45
N TYR A 312 22.85 1.49 8.13
CA TYR A 312 21.65 2.01 7.46
C TYR A 312 20.46 1.05 7.54
N ALA A 313 20.68 -0.26 7.47
CA ALA A 313 19.59 -1.24 7.62
C ALA A 313 18.93 -1.15 9.01
N LEU A 314 19.73 -1.08 10.09
CA LEU A 314 19.19 -0.91 11.45
C LEU A 314 18.52 0.45 11.65
N MET A 315 19.08 1.51 11.05
CA MET A 315 18.47 2.84 11.04
C MET A 315 17.11 2.83 10.32
N LEU A 316 17.00 2.17 9.16
CA LEU A 316 15.74 2.04 8.43
C LEU A 316 14.68 1.29 9.25
N VAL A 317 15.08 0.25 10.00
CA VAL A 317 14.17 -0.46 10.90
C VAL A 317 13.71 0.45 12.04
N ALA A 318 14.60 1.25 12.66
CA ALA A 318 14.21 2.20 13.70
C ALA A 318 13.29 3.31 13.18
N MET A 319 13.46 3.72 11.92
CA MET A 319 12.62 4.71 11.22
C MET A 319 11.20 4.21 10.90
N THR A 320 10.88 2.93 11.14
CA THR A 320 9.50 2.42 10.99
C THR A 320 8.55 2.94 12.08
N PHE A 321 9.05 3.61 13.13
CA PHE A 321 8.27 4.09 14.28
C PHE A 321 7.48 3.00 15.02
N ASN A 322 7.78 1.72 14.78
CA ASN A 322 7.21 0.62 15.55
C ASN A 322 7.93 0.48 16.90
N VAL A 323 7.20 0.63 18.00
CA VAL A 323 7.76 0.61 19.35
C VAL A 323 8.53 -0.68 19.64
N GLY A 324 7.98 -1.84 19.25
CA GLY A 324 8.62 -3.12 19.53
C GLY A 324 9.89 -3.36 18.70
N LEU A 325 9.89 -2.99 17.42
CA LEU A 325 11.08 -3.09 16.56
C LEU A 325 12.17 -2.11 16.97
N PHE A 326 11.80 -0.89 17.39
CA PHE A 326 12.73 0.08 17.94
C PHE A 326 13.46 -0.48 19.16
N PHE A 327 12.72 -1.05 20.12
CA PHE A 327 13.33 -1.69 21.28
C PHE A 327 14.16 -2.93 20.89
N ALA A 328 13.78 -3.70 19.86
CA ALA A 328 14.59 -4.81 19.35
C ALA A 328 15.97 -4.33 18.89
N VAL A 329 16.03 -3.23 18.11
CA VAL A 329 17.28 -2.63 17.63
C VAL A 329 18.12 -2.14 18.82
N VAL A 330 17.54 -1.32 19.70
CA VAL A 330 18.28 -0.71 20.82
C VAL A 330 18.80 -1.77 21.79
N THR A 331 17.99 -2.76 22.14
CA THR A 331 18.41 -3.85 23.03
C THR A 331 19.44 -4.76 22.37
N GLY A 332 19.29 -5.07 21.08
CA GLY A 332 20.27 -5.86 20.32
C GLY A 332 21.63 -5.18 20.25
N LEU A 333 21.67 -3.88 19.96
CA LEU A 333 22.91 -3.08 19.97
C LEU A 333 23.53 -3.00 21.37
N ALA A 334 22.73 -2.75 22.41
CA ALA A 334 23.24 -2.69 23.78
C ALA A 334 23.84 -4.02 24.26
N VAL A 335 23.15 -5.14 23.98
CA VAL A 335 23.63 -6.48 24.32
C VAL A 335 24.88 -6.83 23.50
N GLY A 336 24.89 -6.53 22.19
CA GLY A 336 26.06 -6.72 21.33
C GLY A 336 27.27 -5.95 21.85
N ALA A 337 27.11 -4.66 22.16
CA ALA A 337 28.17 -3.83 22.70
C ALA A 337 28.69 -4.38 24.04
N ALA A 338 27.82 -4.86 24.93
CA ALA A 338 28.22 -5.47 26.19
C ALA A 338 29.09 -6.72 25.96
N ILE A 339 28.67 -7.63 25.09
CA ILE A 339 29.38 -8.88 24.78
C ILE A 339 30.76 -8.62 24.16
N PHE A 340 30.86 -7.66 23.23
CA PHE A 340 32.09 -7.40 22.48
C PHE A 340 32.94 -6.24 23.04
N SER A 341 32.55 -5.66 24.17
CA SER A 341 33.23 -4.51 24.80
C SER A 341 34.70 -4.77 25.12
N GLU A 342 35.07 -5.97 25.57
CA GLU A 342 36.45 -6.30 25.91
C GLU A 342 37.35 -6.39 24.67
N TRP A 343 36.81 -6.94 23.57
CA TRP A 343 37.52 -7.11 22.30
C TRP A 343 37.78 -5.76 21.63
N THR A 344 36.79 -4.86 21.66
CA THR A 344 36.94 -3.50 21.14
C THR A 344 37.91 -2.69 21.99
N ARG A 345 37.84 -2.77 23.33
CA ARG A 345 38.79 -2.11 24.23
C ARG A 345 40.23 -2.60 24.01
N ALA A 346 40.45 -3.91 23.88
CA ALA A 346 41.77 -4.48 23.61
C ALA A 346 42.33 -4.01 22.24
N ALA A 347 41.48 -3.94 21.22
CA ALA A 347 41.87 -3.44 19.90
C ALA A 347 42.23 -1.94 19.91
N VAL A 348 41.43 -1.11 20.58
CA VAL A 348 41.70 0.33 20.72
C VAL A 348 42.96 0.56 21.54
N GLN A 349 43.15 -0.16 22.64
CA GLN A 349 44.35 -0.05 23.46
C GLN A 349 45.61 -0.45 22.68
N ALA A 350 45.55 -1.51 21.87
CA ALA A 350 46.65 -1.90 20.99
C ALA A 350 46.96 -0.84 19.91
N ALA A 351 45.94 -0.13 19.39
CA ALA A 351 46.13 0.97 18.46
C ALA A 351 46.80 2.19 19.13
N VAL A 352 46.32 2.60 20.30
CA VAL A 352 46.87 3.73 21.07
C VAL A 352 48.32 3.46 21.52
N LEU A 353 48.61 2.25 22.00
CA LEU A 353 49.98 1.86 22.36
C LEU A 353 50.91 1.82 21.14
N GLY A 354 50.39 1.43 19.97
CA GLY A 354 51.14 1.49 18.71
C GLY A 354 51.51 2.93 18.33
N GLU A 355 50.59 3.88 18.53
CA GLU A 355 50.82 5.31 18.23
C GLU A 355 51.83 5.93 19.21
N ALA A 356 51.72 5.64 20.51
CA ALA A 356 52.68 6.09 21.52
C ALA A 356 54.12 5.59 21.26
N SER A 357 54.28 4.34 20.80
CA SER A 357 55.60 3.80 20.43
C SER A 357 56.22 4.44 19.19
N GLY A 358 55.41 5.07 18.33
CA GLY A 358 55.87 5.79 17.15
C GLY A 358 56.47 7.16 17.48
N GLU A 359 56.02 7.81 18.56
CA GLU A 359 56.52 9.12 18.98
C GLU A 359 57.87 9.04 19.72
N GLU A 360 58.13 7.98 20.49
CA GLU A 360 59.43 7.79 21.18
C GLU A 360 60.60 7.48 20.23
N LEU A 361 60.35 7.03 18.99
CA LEU A 361 61.40 6.77 17.99
C LEU A 361 61.84 8.02 17.19
N CYS A 362 61.24 9.19 17.45
CA CYS A 362 61.51 10.44 16.72
C CYS A 362 62.37 11.47 17.49
N CYS A 363 62.97 11.11 18.63
CA CYS A 363 63.89 11.99 19.39
C CYS A 363 65.35 11.58 19.26
#